data_AF-A0A348PTJ1-F1
#
_entry.id   AF-A0A348PTJ1-F1
#
_cell.length_a   1.000
_cell.length_b   1.000
_cell.length_c   1.000
_cell.angle_alpha   90.00
_cell.angle_beta   90.00
_cell.angle_gamma   90.00
#
_symmetry.space_group_name_H-M   'P 1'
#
loop_
_entity.id
_entity.type
_entity.pdbx_description
1 polymer ?
#
loop_
_entity_poly.entity_id
_entity_poly.type
_entity_poly.pdbx_seq_one_letter_code
_entity_poly.pdbx_strand_id
1 'polypeptide(L)'
;MKVKTDILLRVRIAYLAVALFTIAAVYRLVIIQYVESEQWRGLGQTNGLKVMKINATRGNIYADDGSLLATSLPFYKVAFDPSLATHDLFDSQIDSLSYLLSQHFRNLSSRQYKAKITEQRKIGRRYMVINQNLIDYQEKKKMEEWPIFRKGRFSGGIIFEKVEKRFLPFSQLGGRTIGTVNGEDRGVVGLEYSFNKELSGRDGEALYQKMVGGGWKPVYDGTELRPIEGMDIQTTINVNIQDIAENALLEALEKNQADYGSVVVMEVNTGQIKAISNLSRNSKGNYYESYNYAVGSQGSREPGSTFKLASMIALLEDSKLQLHDSIDTENGSFKFFNETMRDHKKGGFGTLSIQEAFEKSSNIGIAKLIQNHFGKNPQKFNDQLRAMGLYEPLAFQMYGEGVSYIKSPKDSTWSGTSLPWMSH
;
A
#
# COMPACT_ATOMS: atom_id res chain seq x y z
N MET A 1 73.98 -51.14 41.17
CA MET A 1 72.53 -51.44 41.25
C MET A 1 71.62 -50.22 41.49
N LYS A 2 72.09 -49.11 42.12
CA LYS A 2 71.23 -47.95 42.47
C LYS A 2 70.65 -47.13 41.29
N VAL A 3 71.37 -47.04 40.17
CA VAL A 3 70.92 -46.24 38.99
C VAL A 3 69.70 -46.86 38.29
N LYS A 4 69.61 -48.19 38.21
CA LYS A 4 68.46 -48.88 37.59
C LYS A 4 67.17 -48.71 38.41
N THR A 5 67.27 -48.72 39.73
CA THR A 5 66.13 -48.48 40.63
C THR A 5 65.61 -47.05 40.57
N ASP A 6 66.48 -46.05 40.45
CA ASP A 6 66.07 -44.64 40.34
C ASP A 6 65.36 -44.33 39.02
N ILE A 7 65.85 -44.90 37.91
CA ILE A 7 65.19 -44.76 36.60
C ILE A 7 63.81 -45.43 36.63
N LEU A 8 63.70 -46.64 37.19
CA LEU A 8 62.43 -47.34 37.31
C LEU A 8 61.44 -46.61 38.22
N LEU A 9 61.91 -45.96 39.30
CA LEU A 9 61.07 -45.16 40.18
C LEU A 9 60.52 -43.92 39.45
N ARG A 10 61.36 -43.18 38.72
CA ARG A 10 60.93 -42.01 37.94
C ARG A 10 59.93 -42.38 36.85
N VAL A 11 60.15 -43.50 36.16
CA VAL A 11 59.20 -44.02 35.16
C VAL A 11 57.87 -44.42 35.81
N ARG A 12 57.87 -45.06 36.97
CA ARG A 12 56.64 -45.41 37.70
C ARG A 12 55.88 -44.17 38.16
N ILE A 13 56.58 -43.14 38.67
CA ILE A 13 55.97 -41.87 39.06
C ILE A 13 55.35 -41.18 37.84
N ALA A 14 56.06 -41.15 36.71
CA ALA A 14 55.53 -40.58 35.47
C ALA A 14 54.29 -41.34 34.97
N TYR A 15 54.32 -42.68 34.99
CA TYR A 15 53.17 -43.52 34.63
C TYR A 15 51.97 -43.29 35.56
N LEU A 16 52.22 -43.16 36.87
CA LEU A 16 51.18 -42.91 37.85
C LEU A 16 50.56 -41.51 37.68
N ALA A 17 51.38 -40.51 37.37
CA ALA A 17 50.91 -39.17 37.04
C ALA A 17 50.05 -39.16 35.77
N VAL A 18 50.48 -39.85 34.71
CA VAL A 18 49.70 -40.00 33.47
C VAL A 18 48.39 -40.74 33.75
N ALA A 19 48.42 -41.85 34.51
CA ALA A 19 47.23 -42.61 34.85
C ALA A 19 46.21 -41.78 35.65
N LEU A 20 46.67 -41.01 36.66
CA LEU A 20 45.82 -40.11 37.43
C LEU A 20 45.22 -39.00 36.55
N PHE A 21 46.00 -38.44 35.63
CA PHE A 21 45.50 -37.44 34.67
C PHE A 21 44.44 -38.04 33.74
N THR A 22 44.65 -39.25 33.23
CA THR A 22 43.66 -39.96 32.42
C THR A 22 42.37 -40.21 33.20
N ILE A 23 42.48 -40.66 34.46
CA ILE A 23 41.32 -40.86 35.33
C ILE A 23 40.56 -39.54 35.56
N ALA A 24 41.26 -38.44 35.81
CA ALA A 24 40.65 -37.12 35.98
C ALA A 24 39.95 -36.63 34.69
N ALA A 25 40.53 -36.88 33.52
CA ALA A 25 39.91 -36.55 32.23
C ALA A 25 38.64 -37.37 31.97
N VAL A 26 38.68 -38.68 32.23
CA VAL A 26 37.51 -39.57 32.13
C VAL A 26 36.42 -39.14 33.11
N TYR A 27 36.79 -38.82 34.36
CA TYR A 27 35.86 -38.32 35.35
C TYR A 27 35.19 -37.02 34.90
N ARG A 28 35.96 -36.07 34.35
CA ARG A 28 35.41 -34.83 33.81
C ARG A 28 34.47 -35.08 32.62
N LEU A 29 34.79 -36.03 31.74
CA LEU A 29 33.92 -36.44 30.64
C LEU A 29 32.59 -37.01 31.15
N VAL A 30 32.61 -37.85 32.19
CA VAL A 30 31.40 -38.40 32.81
C VAL A 30 30.55 -37.28 33.43
N ILE A 31 31.16 -36.32 34.13
CA ILE A 31 30.43 -35.14 34.66
C ILE A 31 29.75 -34.38 33.51
N ILE A 32 30.47 -34.08 32.44
CA ILE A 32 29.91 -33.33 31.30
C ILE A 32 28.77 -34.12 30.63
N GLN A 33 28.93 -35.42 30.44
CA GLN A 33 27.97 -36.25 29.71
C GLN A 33 26.71 -36.61 30.51
N TYR A 34 26.79 -36.70 31.83
CA TYR A 34 25.67 -37.15 32.67
C TYR A 34 25.11 -36.03 33.55
N VAL A 35 25.96 -35.24 34.21
CA VAL A 35 25.54 -34.20 35.18
C VAL A 35 25.19 -32.89 34.47
N GLU A 36 26.07 -32.41 33.59
CA GLU A 36 25.87 -31.13 32.88
C GLU A 36 25.05 -31.32 31.57
N SER A 37 24.57 -32.54 31.30
CA SER A 37 24.00 -32.93 30.00
C SER A 37 22.77 -32.12 29.61
N GLU A 38 21.86 -31.87 30.55
CA GLU A 38 20.65 -31.08 30.32
C GLU A 38 20.97 -29.61 30.06
N GLN A 39 21.93 -29.04 30.79
CA GLN A 39 22.36 -27.65 30.62
C GLN A 39 22.96 -27.42 29.23
N TRP A 40 23.87 -28.30 28.79
CA TRP A 40 24.48 -28.22 27.47
C TRP A 40 23.51 -28.54 26.33
N ARG A 41 22.57 -29.48 26.53
CA ARG A 41 21.50 -29.76 25.57
C ARG A 41 20.53 -28.58 25.44
N GLY A 42 20.16 -27.94 26.55
CA GLY A 42 19.33 -26.75 26.57
C GLY A 42 19.97 -25.56 25.84
N LEU A 43 21.26 -25.31 26.09
CA LEU A 43 22.04 -24.29 25.37
C LEU A 43 22.23 -24.61 23.87
N GLY A 44 22.35 -25.90 23.52
CA GLY A 44 22.45 -26.34 22.12
C GLY A 44 21.15 -26.19 21.34
N GLN A 45 20.00 -26.39 22.00
CA GLN A 45 18.68 -26.19 21.40
C GLN A 45 18.34 -24.70 21.25
N THR A 46 18.61 -23.86 22.24
CA THR A 46 18.27 -22.42 22.19
C THR A 46 19.13 -21.63 21.22
N ASN A 47 20.43 -21.93 21.10
CA ASN A 47 21.32 -21.23 20.16
C ASN A 47 21.09 -21.62 18.68
N GLY A 48 20.39 -22.72 18.46
CA GLY A 48 20.06 -23.24 17.13
C GLY A 48 18.66 -22.86 16.66
N LEU A 49 17.74 -22.46 17.53
CA LEU A 49 16.33 -22.26 17.18
C LEU A 49 15.99 -20.76 17.10
N LYS A 50 15.28 -20.37 16.04
CA LYS A 50 14.80 -19.00 15.84
C LYS A 50 13.38 -19.04 15.30
N VAL A 51 12.48 -18.31 15.94
CA VAL A 51 11.16 -18.04 15.38
C VAL A 51 11.34 -17.02 14.25
N MET A 52 10.84 -17.36 13.06
CA MET A 52 10.84 -16.47 11.91
C MET A 52 9.39 -16.24 11.45
N LYS A 53 9.12 -14.99 11.11
CA LYS A 53 7.86 -14.55 10.55
C LYS A 53 7.68 -15.12 9.13
N ILE A 54 6.50 -15.69 8.87
CA ILE A 54 6.05 -16.06 7.53
C ILE A 54 5.01 -15.02 7.11
N ASN A 55 5.35 -14.19 6.14
CA ASN A 55 4.46 -13.12 5.69
C ASN A 55 3.19 -13.72 5.07
N ALA A 56 2.03 -13.16 5.42
CA ALA A 56 0.78 -13.45 4.75
C ALA A 56 0.77 -12.87 3.33
N THR A 57 0.03 -13.52 2.43
CA THR A 57 -0.22 -12.96 1.11
C THR A 57 -1.31 -11.91 1.22
N ARG A 58 -1.01 -10.69 0.78
CA ARG A 58 -1.96 -9.58 0.76
C ARG A 58 -3.06 -9.80 -0.28
N GLY A 59 -4.31 -9.59 0.13
CA GLY A 59 -5.49 -9.78 -0.70
C GLY A 59 -5.51 -8.89 -1.95
N ASN A 60 -6.23 -9.33 -2.98
CA ASN A 60 -6.40 -8.64 -4.25
C ASN A 60 -7.42 -7.51 -4.15
N ILE A 61 -7.33 -6.54 -5.07
CA ILE A 61 -8.36 -5.54 -5.28
C ILE A 61 -8.91 -5.75 -6.70
N TYR A 62 -10.22 -5.94 -6.81
CA TYR A 62 -10.93 -6.23 -8.05
C TYR A 62 -11.81 -5.06 -8.49
N ALA A 63 -11.91 -4.85 -9.80
CA ALA A 63 -12.91 -4.00 -10.43
C ALA A 63 -14.26 -4.71 -10.49
N ASP A 64 -15.34 -3.99 -10.80
CA ASP A 64 -16.72 -4.50 -10.83
C ASP A 64 -16.95 -5.74 -11.72
N ASP A 65 -16.15 -5.91 -12.76
CA ASP A 65 -16.16 -7.04 -13.70
C ASP A 65 -15.26 -8.22 -13.28
N GLY A 66 -14.59 -8.12 -12.13
CA GLY A 66 -13.64 -9.11 -11.61
C GLY A 66 -12.22 -8.97 -12.16
N SER A 67 -11.92 -7.94 -12.95
CA SER A 67 -10.54 -7.64 -13.36
C SER A 67 -9.68 -7.18 -12.17
N LEU A 68 -8.38 -7.46 -12.21
CA LEU A 68 -7.44 -7.12 -11.14
C LEU A 68 -7.01 -5.66 -11.22
N LEU A 69 -7.30 -4.88 -10.18
CA LEU A 69 -6.78 -3.52 -9.97
C LEU A 69 -5.46 -3.53 -9.20
N ALA A 70 -5.33 -4.45 -8.23
CA ALA A 70 -4.09 -4.68 -7.50
C ALA A 70 -3.96 -6.15 -7.10
N THR A 71 -2.75 -6.71 -7.21
CA THR A 71 -2.47 -8.11 -6.84
C THR A 71 -1.05 -8.27 -6.30
N SER A 72 -0.79 -9.36 -5.59
CA SER A 72 0.52 -9.68 -5.03
C SER A 72 1.17 -10.77 -5.88
N LEU A 73 2.25 -10.43 -6.58
CA LEU A 73 2.99 -11.39 -7.40
C LEU A 73 4.21 -11.93 -6.66
N PRO A 74 4.46 -13.26 -6.72
CA PRO A 74 5.59 -13.87 -6.07
C PRO A 74 6.87 -13.67 -6.90
N PHE A 75 7.79 -12.90 -6.35
CA PHE A 75 9.17 -12.80 -6.84
C PHE A 75 10.10 -13.57 -5.91
N TYR A 76 11.31 -13.86 -6.38
CA TYR A 76 12.28 -14.64 -5.62
C TYR A 76 13.64 -13.95 -5.58
N LYS A 77 14.19 -13.80 -4.38
CA LYS A 77 15.59 -13.44 -4.20
C LYS A 77 16.42 -14.71 -4.25
N VAL A 78 17.43 -14.71 -5.11
CA VAL A 78 18.31 -15.87 -5.27
C VAL A 78 19.50 -15.72 -4.33
N ALA A 79 19.52 -16.56 -3.30
CA ALA A 79 20.65 -16.76 -2.42
C ALA A 79 21.29 -18.12 -2.64
N PHE A 80 22.53 -18.26 -2.20
CA PHE A 80 23.33 -19.46 -2.40
C PHE A 80 24.18 -19.75 -1.17
N ASP A 81 24.21 -21.01 -0.75
CA ASP A 81 25.20 -21.57 0.15
C ASP A 81 26.27 -22.29 -0.69
N PRO A 82 27.40 -21.64 -0.98
CA PRO A 82 28.44 -22.25 -1.77
C PRO A 82 29.20 -23.35 -1.04
N SER A 83 28.95 -23.62 0.25
CA SER A 83 29.67 -24.64 1.03
C SER A 83 29.06 -26.05 0.92
N LEU A 84 27.80 -26.17 0.51
CA LEU A 84 27.07 -27.45 0.52
C LEU A 84 27.42 -28.40 -0.62
N ALA A 85 27.71 -27.87 -1.81
CA ALA A 85 28.12 -28.71 -2.95
C ALA A 85 29.41 -29.47 -2.63
N THR A 86 29.53 -30.73 -3.05
CA THR A 86 30.81 -31.46 -2.94
C THR A 86 31.89 -30.78 -3.77
N HIS A 87 33.16 -30.97 -3.42
CA HIS A 87 34.28 -30.37 -4.17
C HIS A 87 34.23 -30.74 -5.66
N ASP A 88 34.09 -32.03 -5.98
CA ASP A 88 34.02 -32.52 -7.36
C ASP A 88 32.86 -31.90 -8.15
N LEU A 89 31.69 -31.78 -7.53
CA LEU A 89 30.51 -31.17 -8.16
C LEU A 89 30.74 -29.68 -8.40
N PHE A 90 31.27 -28.97 -7.40
CA PHE A 90 31.50 -27.54 -7.48
C PHE A 90 32.55 -27.22 -8.56
N ASP A 91 33.70 -27.86 -8.51
CA ASP A 91 34.82 -27.57 -9.42
C ASP A 91 34.49 -27.91 -10.87
N SER A 92 33.70 -28.97 -11.11
CA SER A 92 33.28 -29.35 -12.47
C SER A 92 32.17 -28.49 -13.07
N GLN A 93 31.32 -27.86 -12.25
CA GLN A 93 30.10 -27.18 -12.72
C GLN A 93 30.07 -25.67 -12.48
N ILE A 94 31.00 -25.12 -11.68
CA ILE A 94 31.00 -23.70 -11.35
C ILE A 94 31.19 -22.79 -12.56
N ASP A 95 31.96 -23.22 -13.57
CA ASP A 95 32.15 -22.46 -14.81
C ASP A 95 30.83 -22.30 -15.59
N SER A 96 30.10 -23.40 -15.77
CA SER A 96 28.79 -23.40 -16.45
C SER A 96 27.75 -22.61 -15.65
N LEU A 97 27.71 -22.78 -14.33
CA LEU A 97 26.81 -22.00 -13.47
C LEU A 97 27.10 -20.49 -13.58
N SER A 98 28.38 -20.11 -13.52
CA SER A 98 28.79 -18.70 -13.61
C SER A 98 28.49 -18.09 -14.98
N TYR A 99 28.58 -18.88 -16.05
CA TYR A 99 28.18 -18.47 -17.39
C TYR A 99 26.66 -18.17 -17.45
N LEU A 100 25.82 -19.07 -16.96
CA LEU A 100 24.35 -18.87 -16.95
C LEU A 100 23.94 -17.67 -16.09
N LEU A 101 24.56 -17.51 -14.91
CA LEU A 101 24.35 -16.34 -14.05
C LEU A 101 24.70 -15.03 -14.75
N SER A 102 25.81 -15.01 -15.49
CA SER A 102 26.23 -13.85 -16.27
C SER A 102 25.26 -13.53 -17.39
N GLN A 103 24.79 -14.53 -18.14
CA GLN A 103 23.83 -14.36 -19.24
C GLN A 103 22.46 -13.85 -18.77
N HIS A 104 22.00 -14.35 -17.62
CA HIS A 104 20.71 -13.99 -17.07
C HIS A 104 20.72 -12.60 -16.43
N PHE A 105 21.62 -12.34 -15.48
CA PHE A 105 21.61 -11.09 -14.73
C PHE A 105 22.34 -9.93 -15.42
N ARG A 106 23.25 -10.23 -16.36
CA ARG A 106 23.98 -9.26 -17.21
C ARG A 106 24.72 -8.12 -16.49
N ASN A 107 24.92 -8.26 -15.18
CA ASN A 107 25.57 -7.26 -14.33
C ASN A 107 27.05 -7.59 -14.02
N LEU A 108 27.44 -8.86 -14.12
CA LEU A 108 28.80 -9.34 -13.93
C LEU A 108 29.17 -10.37 -15.00
N SER A 109 30.44 -10.43 -15.37
CA SER A 109 30.98 -11.47 -16.26
C SER A 109 31.00 -12.84 -15.57
N SER A 110 31.04 -13.92 -16.37
CA SER A 110 31.17 -15.30 -15.85
C SER A 110 32.38 -15.45 -14.93
N ARG A 111 33.53 -14.86 -15.29
CA ARG A 111 34.75 -14.88 -14.46
C ARG A 111 34.54 -14.21 -13.10
N GLN A 112 33.83 -13.08 -13.06
CA GLN A 112 33.52 -12.38 -11.82
C GLN A 112 32.56 -13.18 -10.94
N TYR A 113 31.53 -13.80 -11.51
CA TYR A 113 30.64 -14.70 -10.76
C TYR A 113 31.41 -15.89 -10.16
N LYS A 114 32.25 -16.57 -10.94
CA LYS A 114 33.08 -17.67 -10.45
C LYS A 114 33.97 -17.23 -9.30
N ALA A 115 34.68 -16.10 -9.47
CA ALA A 115 35.56 -15.56 -8.43
C ALA A 115 34.79 -15.24 -7.15
N LYS A 116 33.68 -14.50 -7.26
CA LYS A 116 32.80 -14.14 -6.13
C LYS A 116 32.34 -15.40 -5.39
N ILE A 117 31.81 -16.39 -6.08
CA ILE A 117 31.27 -17.61 -5.46
C ILE A 117 32.39 -18.44 -4.82
N THR A 118 33.52 -18.60 -5.51
CA THR A 118 34.67 -19.38 -5.01
C THR A 118 35.28 -18.75 -3.76
N GLU A 119 35.39 -17.42 -3.71
CA GLU A 119 35.86 -16.70 -2.53
C GLU A 119 34.93 -16.93 -1.33
N GLN A 120 33.62 -16.80 -1.53
CA GLN A 120 32.63 -17.05 -0.49
C GLN A 120 32.66 -18.51 -0.01
N ARG A 121 32.89 -19.47 -0.92
CA ARG A 121 33.09 -20.89 -0.56
C ARG A 121 34.30 -21.09 0.35
N LYS A 122 35.45 -20.47 0.02
CA LYS A 122 36.71 -20.62 0.78
C LYS A 122 36.60 -20.15 2.22
N ILE A 123 35.88 -19.05 2.46
CA ILE A 123 35.65 -18.53 3.81
C ILE A 123 34.51 -19.27 4.54
N GLY A 124 33.93 -20.32 3.95
CA GLY A 124 32.83 -21.08 4.53
C GLY A 124 31.55 -20.26 4.68
N ARG A 125 31.30 -19.29 3.79
CA ARG A 125 30.06 -18.51 3.76
C ARG A 125 28.91 -19.46 3.46
N ARG A 126 27.89 -19.38 4.30
CA ARG A 126 26.71 -20.27 4.28
C ARG A 126 25.46 -19.62 3.71
N TYR A 127 25.58 -18.34 3.38
CA TYR A 127 24.53 -17.55 2.76
C TYR A 127 25.16 -16.36 2.04
N MET A 128 24.95 -16.30 0.73
CA MET A 128 25.26 -15.13 -0.09
C MET A 128 24.12 -14.84 -1.06
N VAL A 129 23.72 -13.58 -1.15
CA VAL A 129 22.82 -13.12 -2.20
C VAL A 129 23.60 -13.08 -3.51
N ILE A 130 23.14 -13.84 -4.50
CA ILE A 130 23.80 -13.90 -5.81
C ILE A 130 23.67 -12.54 -6.50
N ASN A 131 22.44 -12.03 -6.54
CA ASN A 131 22.04 -10.77 -7.16
C ASN A 131 20.91 -10.09 -6.36
N GLN A 132 20.86 -8.76 -6.38
CA GLN A 132 19.77 -7.99 -5.77
C GLN A 132 18.49 -7.97 -6.62
N ASN A 133 18.62 -8.22 -7.93
CA ASN A 133 17.47 -8.37 -8.82
C ASN A 133 16.68 -9.62 -8.43
N LEU A 134 15.39 -9.44 -8.22
CA LEU A 134 14.48 -10.56 -8.00
C LEU A 134 14.12 -11.19 -9.33
N ILE A 135 13.84 -12.49 -9.28
CA ILE A 135 13.40 -13.27 -10.44
C ILE A 135 11.92 -13.66 -10.28
N ASP A 136 11.23 -13.85 -11.40
CA ASP A 136 9.86 -14.36 -11.38
C ASP A 136 9.81 -15.90 -11.19
N TYR A 137 8.60 -16.44 -11.15
CA TYR A 137 8.38 -17.87 -10.97
C TYR A 137 8.89 -18.73 -12.14
N GLN A 138 8.82 -18.24 -13.37
CA GLN A 138 9.29 -18.97 -14.55
C GLN A 138 10.82 -19.03 -14.57
N GLU A 139 11.48 -17.93 -14.25
CA GLU A 139 12.92 -17.83 -14.08
C GLU A 139 13.41 -18.72 -12.95
N LYS A 140 12.70 -18.74 -11.81
CA LYS A 140 12.98 -19.67 -10.71
C LYS A 140 12.99 -21.12 -11.20
N LYS A 141 11.94 -21.55 -11.91
CA LYS A 141 11.85 -22.93 -12.44
C LYS A 141 13.04 -23.26 -13.36
N LYS A 142 13.44 -22.33 -14.23
CA LYS A 142 14.61 -22.53 -15.10
C LYS A 142 15.91 -22.63 -14.29
N MET A 143 16.10 -21.77 -13.29
CA MET A 143 17.29 -21.78 -12.43
C MET A 143 17.39 -23.04 -11.56
N GLU A 144 16.26 -23.64 -11.19
CA GLU A 144 16.24 -24.91 -10.46
C GLU A 144 16.92 -26.04 -11.27
N GLU A 145 17.00 -25.94 -12.59
CA GLU A 145 17.62 -26.95 -13.46
C GLU A 145 19.12 -26.67 -13.74
N TRP A 146 19.66 -25.55 -13.28
CA TRP A 146 21.04 -25.13 -13.59
C TRP A 146 22.11 -26.00 -12.92
N PRO A 147 23.36 -26.00 -13.42
CA PRO A 147 24.48 -26.71 -12.81
C PRO A 147 24.66 -26.32 -11.35
N ILE A 148 25.00 -27.30 -10.50
CA ILE A 148 24.98 -27.23 -9.04
C ILE A 148 23.55 -27.09 -8.46
N PHE A 149 22.76 -26.11 -8.90
CA PHE A 149 21.42 -25.79 -8.38
C PHE A 149 20.41 -26.93 -8.53
N ARG A 150 20.48 -27.71 -9.61
CA ARG A 150 19.68 -28.93 -9.83
C ARG A 150 19.82 -30.03 -8.79
N LYS A 151 20.82 -29.93 -7.91
CA LYS A 151 20.94 -30.82 -6.74
C LYS A 151 20.07 -30.35 -5.57
N GLY A 152 19.28 -29.30 -5.76
CA GLY A 152 18.34 -28.75 -4.79
C GLY A 152 19.04 -27.99 -3.66
N ARG A 153 18.25 -27.53 -2.70
CA ARG A 153 18.71 -26.68 -1.59
C ARG A 153 19.80 -27.33 -0.73
N PHE A 154 19.69 -28.64 -0.46
CA PHE A 154 20.56 -29.31 0.52
C PHE A 154 21.89 -29.81 -0.04
N SER A 155 21.94 -30.12 -1.34
CA SER A 155 23.16 -30.64 -1.98
C SER A 155 23.74 -29.67 -3.01
N GLY A 156 22.90 -28.80 -3.56
CA GLY A 156 23.26 -27.77 -4.53
C GLY A 156 23.23 -26.36 -3.95
N GLY A 157 22.86 -26.17 -2.69
CA GLY A 157 22.98 -24.91 -1.95
C GLY A 157 22.08 -23.75 -2.39
N ILE A 158 21.24 -23.90 -3.41
CA ILE A 158 20.37 -22.82 -3.87
C ILE A 158 19.24 -22.52 -2.88
N ILE A 159 19.00 -21.23 -2.65
CA ILE A 159 17.95 -20.72 -1.76
C ILE A 159 17.14 -19.70 -2.54
N PHE A 160 15.86 -19.97 -2.75
CA PHE A 160 14.90 -18.99 -3.28
C PHE A 160 14.08 -18.44 -2.13
N GLU A 161 14.31 -17.19 -1.77
CA GLU A 161 13.49 -16.49 -0.78
C GLU A 161 12.33 -15.82 -1.51
N LYS A 162 11.10 -16.25 -1.21
CA LYS A 162 9.89 -15.63 -1.76
C LYS A 162 9.77 -14.21 -1.21
N VAL A 163 9.57 -13.26 -2.11
CA VAL A 163 9.30 -11.85 -1.82
C VAL A 163 8.04 -11.50 -2.60
N GLU A 164 6.97 -11.18 -1.91
CA GLU A 164 5.76 -10.68 -2.55
C GLU A 164 5.98 -9.25 -3.00
N LYS A 165 5.59 -8.95 -4.25
CA LYS A 165 5.55 -7.57 -4.75
C LYS A 165 4.15 -7.22 -5.15
N ARG A 166 3.68 -6.08 -4.67
CA ARG A 166 2.42 -5.50 -5.11
C ARG A 166 2.54 -5.06 -6.57
N PHE A 167 1.65 -5.57 -7.40
CA PHE A 167 1.56 -5.31 -8.83
C PHE A 167 0.22 -4.64 -9.14
N LEU A 168 0.28 -3.58 -9.94
CA LEU A 168 -0.86 -2.77 -10.35
C LEU A 168 -0.98 -2.90 -11.88
N PRO A 169 -1.88 -3.75 -12.41
CA PRO A 169 -1.97 -4.02 -13.85
C PRO A 169 -2.20 -2.76 -14.69
N PHE A 170 -2.94 -1.79 -14.17
CA PHE A 170 -3.26 -0.53 -14.85
C PHE A 170 -2.35 0.65 -14.45
N SER A 171 -1.30 0.40 -13.66
CA SER A 171 -0.25 1.35 -13.26
C SER A 171 -0.76 2.70 -12.71
N GLN A 172 -1.06 3.66 -13.59
CA GLN A 172 -1.47 5.02 -13.24
C GLN A 172 -2.98 5.18 -13.08
N LEU A 173 -3.78 4.33 -13.75
CA LEU A 173 -5.22 4.47 -13.80
C LEU A 173 -5.82 4.37 -12.40
N GLY A 174 -6.40 5.48 -11.91
CA GLY A 174 -6.93 5.56 -10.54
C GLY A 174 -5.91 5.26 -9.43
N GLY A 175 -4.61 5.49 -9.68
CA GLY A 175 -3.53 5.13 -8.76
C GLY A 175 -3.64 5.70 -7.34
N ARG A 176 -4.30 6.85 -7.13
CA ARG A 176 -4.58 7.43 -5.80
C ARG A 176 -5.84 6.86 -5.16
N THR A 177 -6.77 6.38 -5.98
CA THR A 177 -7.97 5.69 -5.53
C THR A 177 -7.61 4.27 -5.08
N ILE A 178 -6.91 3.50 -5.92
CA ILE A 178 -6.46 2.14 -5.57
C ILE A 178 -5.39 2.22 -4.47
N GLY A 179 -4.35 3.03 -4.71
CA GLY A 179 -3.29 3.28 -3.77
C GLY A 179 -2.09 2.35 -3.92
N THR A 180 -1.15 2.47 -2.97
CA THR A 180 0.13 1.76 -2.97
C THR A 180 0.49 1.25 -1.58
N VAL A 181 1.46 0.33 -1.53
CA VAL A 181 2.05 -0.18 -0.29
C VAL A 181 3.51 0.26 -0.14
N ASN A 182 3.99 0.36 1.09
CA ASN A 182 5.38 0.64 1.40
C ASN A 182 6.24 -0.65 1.40
N GLY A 183 7.54 -0.53 1.71
CA GLY A 183 8.46 -1.67 1.77
C GLY A 183 8.16 -2.71 2.87
N GLU A 184 7.24 -2.41 3.79
CA GLU A 184 6.75 -3.31 4.83
C GLU A 184 5.34 -3.85 4.53
N ASP A 185 4.89 -3.73 3.28
CA ASP A 185 3.56 -4.16 2.81
C ASP A 185 2.38 -3.49 3.52
N ARG A 186 2.60 -2.28 4.06
CA ARG A 186 1.52 -1.46 4.62
C ARG A 186 1.00 -0.50 3.55
N GLY A 187 -0.33 -0.44 3.40
CA GLY A 187 -1.00 0.53 2.55
C GLY A 187 -0.66 1.96 2.96
N VAL A 188 -0.50 2.84 1.97
CA VAL A 188 -0.04 4.24 2.16
C VAL A 188 -1.12 5.24 1.82
N VAL A 189 -1.90 4.98 0.77
CA VAL A 189 -3.00 5.84 0.30
C VAL A 189 -4.14 4.99 -0.27
N GLY A 190 -5.29 5.61 -0.54
CA GLY A 190 -6.41 4.98 -1.25
C GLY A 190 -7.03 3.80 -0.52
N LEU A 191 -7.55 2.84 -1.29
CA LEU A 191 -8.11 1.59 -0.81
C LEU A 191 -7.06 0.74 -0.07
N GLU A 192 -5.82 0.73 -0.56
CA GLU A 192 -4.71 0.02 0.11
C GLU A 192 -4.51 0.45 1.57
N TYR A 193 -4.55 1.76 1.83
CA TYR A 193 -4.49 2.30 3.19
C TYR A 193 -5.77 2.02 3.96
N SER A 194 -6.91 2.33 3.33
CA SER A 194 -8.20 2.33 4.01
C SER A 194 -8.63 0.95 4.48
N PHE A 195 -8.31 -0.07 3.71
CA PHE A 195 -8.60 -1.46 4.00
C PHE A 195 -7.33 -2.26 4.32
N ASN A 196 -6.28 -1.59 4.82
CA ASN A 196 -5.01 -2.27 5.06
C ASN A 196 -5.15 -3.47 6.01
N LYS A 197 -6.03 -3.37 7.00
CA LYS A 197 -6.26 -4.41 8.00
C LYS A 197 -6.88 -5.67 7.38
N GLU A 198 -7.79 -5.48 6.44
CA GLU A 198 -8.49 -6.53 5.71
C GLU A 198 -7.53 -7.15 4.68
N LEU A 199 -6.82 -6.31 3.93
CA LEU A 199 -5.91 -6.73 2.86
C LEU A 199 -4.65 -7.41 3.37
N SER A 200 -4.07 -7.01 4.50
CA SER A 200 -2.77 -7.54 4.94
C SER A 200 -2.80 -8.99 5.41
N GLY A 201 -3.98 -9.50 5.77
CA GLY A 201 -4.09 -10.79 6.43
C GLY A 201 -3.42 -10.79 7.80
N ARG A 202 -3.02 -11.98 8.27
CA ARG A 202 -2.27 -12.16 9.52
C ARG A 202 -1.06 -13.03 9.25
N ASP A 203 0.10 -12.47 9.54
CA ASP A 203 1.36 -13.19 9.38
C ASP A 203 1.44 -14.40 10.30
N GLY A 204 2.07 -15.44 9.79
CA GLY A 204 2.38 -16.65 10.53
C GLY A 204 3.75 -16.57 11.21
N GLU A 205 4.03 -17.57 12.02
CA GLU A 205 5.32 -17.77 12.67
C GLU A 205 5.70 -19.23 12.54
N ALA A 206 6.95 -19.51 12.19
CA ALA A 206 7.47 -20.86 12.22
C ALA A 206 8.81 -20.90 12.93
N LEU A 207 9.05 -22.00 13.64
CA LEU A 207 10.33 -22.25 14.28
C LEU A 207 11.32 -22.75 13.23
N TYR A 208 12.52 -22.19 13.20
CA TYR A 208 13.60 -22.62 12.33
C TYR A 208 14.80 -23.07 13.16
N GLN A 209 15.41 -24.19 12.76
CA GLN A 209 16.67 -24.69 13.30
C GLN A 209 17.83 -24.35 12.36
N LYS A 210 18.90 -23.82 12.94
CA LYS A 210 20.18 -23.57 12.30
C LYS A 210 20.88 -24.90 12.06
N MET A 211 21.07 -25.23 10.80
CA MET A 211 21.76 -26.45 10.36
C MET A 211 23.27 -26.32 10.55
N VAL A 212 23.96 -27.47 10.67
CA VAL A 212 25.41 -27.55 10.47
C VAL A 212 25.67 -27.19 9.01
N GLY A 213 26.16 -25.98 8.76
CA GLY A 213 26.08 -25.36 7.43
C GLY A 213 25.35 -24.01 7.43
N GLY A 214 24.83 -23.49 8.54
CA GLY A 214 24.31 -22.11 8.67
C GLY A 214 23.01 -21.78 7.94
N GLY A 215 22.49 -22.68 7.09
CA GLY A 215 21.12 -22.62 6.61
C GLY A 215 20.10 -22.83 7.74
N TRP A 216 18.91 -22.25 7.58
CA TRP A 216 17.79 -22.43 8.50
C TRP A 216 16.81 -23.45 7.92
N LYS A 217 16.39 -24.43 8.71
CA LYS A 217 15.40 -25.45 8.34
C LYS A 217 14.15 -25.28 9.21
N PRO A 218 12.93 -25.25 8.65
CA PRO A 218 11.73 -25.22 9.46
C PRO A 218 11.64 -26.47 10.35
N VAL A 219 11.28 -26.27 11.60
CA VAL A 219 11.03 -27.32 12.59
C VAL A 219 9.53 -27.44 12.74
N TYR A 220 9.02 -28.63 12.48
CA TYR A 220 7.62 -28.95 12.69
C TYR A 220 7.46 -29.52 14.10
N ASP A 221 7.29 -28.64 15.08
CA ASP A 221 7.03 -28.99 16.48
C ASP A 221 5.56 -28.79 16.88
N GLY A 222 4.72 -28.37 15.91
CA GLY A 222 3.31 -28.06 16.13
C GLY A 222 3.05 -26.64 16.67
N THR A 223 4.09 -25.82 16.88
CA THR A 223 3.96 -24.40 17.26
C THR A 223 3.90 -23.47 16.05
N GLU A 224 3.88 -24.02 14.83
CA GLU A 224 3.72 -23.23 13.61
C GLU A 224 2.37 -22.51 13.61
N LEU A 225 2.40 -21.18 13.55
CA LEU A 225 1.25 -20.37 13.24
C LEU A 225 1.25 -20.17 11.73
N ARG A 226 0.28 -20.78 11.05
CA ARG A 226 0.14 -20.60 9.60
C ARG A 226 -0.35 -19.18 9.31
N PRO A 227 0.23 -18.51 8.29
CA PRO A 227 -0.28 -17.21 7.88
C PRO A 227 -1.73 -17.36 7.39
N ILE A 228 -2.55 -16.37 7.71
CA ILE A 228 -3.89 -16.21 7.18
C ILE A 228 -3.80 -15.16 6.08
N GLU A 229 -4.18 -15.54 4.86
CA GLU A 229 -4.17 -14.64 3.71
C GLU A 229 -5.11 -13.45 3.93
N GLY A 230 -4.78 -12.33 3.30
CA GLY A 230 -5.62 -11.15 3.28
C GLY A 230 -6.94 -11.39 2.57
N MET A 231 -7.96 -10.64 2.97
CA MET A 231 -9.24 -10.64 2.29
C MET A 231 -9.14 -9.83 1.01
N ASP A 232 -9.80 -10.33 -0.03
CA ASP A 232 -9.93 -9.62 -1.30
C ASP A 232 -11.00 -8.52 -1.18
N ILE A 233 -10.82 -7.44 -1.93
CA ILE A 233 -11.79 -6.34 -2.06
C ILE A 233 -12.39 -6.37 -3.45
N GLN A 234 -13.72 -6.43 -3.50
CA GLN A 234 -14.49 -6.21 -4.71
C GLN A 234 -14.96 -4.76 -4.75
N THR A 235 -14.44 -3.96 -5.69
CA THR A 235 -14.85 -2.56 -5.84
C THR A 235 -16.03 -2.42 -6.80
N THR A 236 -16.59 -1.21 -6.84
CA THR A 236 -17.60 -0.80 -7.83
C THR A 236 -17.00 -0.09 -9.04
N ILE A 237 -15.67 0.11 -9.05
CA ILE A 237 -14.95 0.80 -10.11
C ILE A 237 -15.07 -0.04 -11.38
N ASN A 238 -15.43 0.61 -12.48
CA ASN A 238 -15.41 -0.01 -13.79
C ASN A 238 -14.17 0.50 -14.55
N VAL A 239 -13.30 -0.42 -14.97
CA VAL A 239 -12.03 -0.06 -15.61
C VAL A 239 -12.24 0.79 -16.87
N ASN A 240 -13.25 0.47 -17.68
CA ASN A 240 -13.51 1.21 -18.92
C ASN A 240 -14.04 2.62 -18.63
N ILE A 241 -14.95 2.78 -17.68
CA ILE A 241 -15.45 4.10 -17.28
C ILE A 241 -14.32 4.92 -16.65
N GLN A 242 -13.46 4.29 -15.85
CA GLN A 242 -12.29 4.93 -15.26
C GLN A 242 -11.33 5.45 -16.33
N ASP A 243 -11.02 4.65 -17.35
CA ASP A 243 -10.16 5.05 -18.47
C ASP A 243 -10.76 6.22 -19.26
N ILE A 244 -12.06 6.16 -19.58
CA ILE A 244 -12.75 7.26 -20.26
C ILE A 244 -12.73 8.55 -19.41
N ALA A 245 -13.01 8.44 -18.11
CA ALA A 245 -13.03 9.60 -17.21
C ALA A 245 -11.64 10.24 -17.05
N GLU A 246 -10.59 9.45 -16.92
CA GLU A 246 -9.21 9.93 -16.77
C GLU A 246 -8.70 10.57 -18.05
N ASN A 247 -8.96 9.97 -19.22
CA ASN A 247 -8.58 10.56 -20.51
C ASN A 247 -9.34 11.88 -20.79
N ALA A 248 -10.64 11.92 -20.53
CA ALA A 248 -11.42 13.16 -20.68
C ALA A 248 -10.94 14.27 -19.74
N LEU A 249 -10.58 13.91 -18.50
CA LEU A 249 -9.98 14.86 -17.55
C LEU A 249 -8.62 15.34 -18.04
N LEU A 250 -7.75 14.43 -18.50
CA LEU A 250 -6.43 14.76 -19.02
C LEU A 250 -6.51 15.75 -20.18
N GLU A 251 -7.35 15.47 -21.18
CA GLU A 251 -7.56 16.35 -22.33
C GLU A 251 -8.04 17.75 -21.90
N ALA A 252 -8.98 17.81 -20.95
CA ALA A 252 -9.48 19.07 -20.42
C ALA A 252 -8.40 19.85 -19.67
N LEU A 253 -7.58 19.19 -18.85
CA LEU A 253 -6.50 19.83 -18.11
C LEU A 253 -5.37 20.31 -19.04
N GLU A 254 -4.98 19.51 -20.02
CA GLU A 254 -3.97 19.89 -21.02
C GLU A 254 -4.42 21.11 -21.83
N LYS A 255 -5.66 21.09 -22.33
CA LYS A 255 -6.25 22.20 -23.10
C LYS A 255 -6.28 23.51 -22.31
N ASN A 256 -6.56 23.44 -21.02
CA ASN A 256 -6.68 24.62 -20.16
C ASN A 256 -5.40 24.93 -19.37
N GLN A 257 -4.35 24.11 -19.50
CA GLN A 257 -3.12 24.20 -18.72
C GLN A 257 -3.35 24.27 -17.20
N ALA A 258 -4.40 23.60 -16.72
CA ALA A 258 -4.86 23.69 -15.34
C ALA A 258 -3.92 22.97 -14.35
N ASP A 259 -3.89 23.44 -13.10
CA ASP A 259 -2.99 22.87 -12.08
C ASP A 259 -3.42 21.47 -11.64
N TYR A 260 -4.73 21.24 -11.51
CA TYR A 260 -5.31 19.95 -11.19
C TYR A 260 -6.79 19.89 -11.55
N GLY A 261 -7.35 18.69 -11.54
CA GLY A 261 -8.79 18.47 -11.60
C GLY A 261 -9.17 17.08 -11.11
N SER A 262 -10.47 16.85 -11.00
CA SER A 262 -11.05 15.59 -10.55
C SER A 262 -12.36 15.31 -11.27
N VAL A 263 -12.62 14.03 -11.53
CA VAL A 263 -13.88 13.55 -12.08
C VAL A 263 -14.34 12.36 -11.26
N VAL A 264 -15.61 12.40 -10.86
CA VAL A 264 -16.30 11.29 -10.19
C VAL A 264 -17.49 10.89 -11.07
N VAL A 265 -17.61 9.59 -11.35
CA VAL A 265 -18.76 9.02 -12.06
C VAL A 265 -19.47 8.07 -11.12
N MET A 266 -20.76 8.30 -10.91
CA MET A 266 -21.60 7.53 -9.99
C MET A 266 -22.86 7.02 -10.71
N GLU A 267 -23.23 5.78 -10.44
CA GLU A 267 -24.53 5.25 -10.83
C GLU A 267 -25.61 5.77 -9.87
N VAL A 268 -26.57 6.54 -10.39
CA VAL A 268 -27.58 7.24 -9.59
C VAL A 268 -28.46 6.28 -8.78
N ASN A 269 -28.87 5.15 -9.38
CA ASN A 269 -29.83 4.23 -8.74
C ASN A 269 -29.26 3.51 -7.51
N THR A 270 -27.94 3.26 -7.50
CA THR A 270 -27.29 2.46 -6.44
C THR A 270 -26.32 3.27 -5.59
N GLY A 271 -25.95 4.47 -6.03
CA GLY A 271 -24.88 5.27 -5.42
C GLY A 271 -23.49 4.69 -5.64
N GLN A 272 -23.34 3.65 -6.47
CA GLN A 272 -22.04 3.03 -6.73
C GLN A 272 -21.13 3.96 -7.51
N ILE A 273 -19.92 4.16 -7.02
CA ILE A 273 -18.90 4.93 -7.72
C ILE A 273 -18.26 4.05 -8.80
N LYS A 274 -18.40 4.45 -10.05
CA LYS A 274 -17.89 3.73 -11.23
C LYS A 274 -16.50 4.21 -11.64
N ALA A 275 -16.18 5.48 -11.36
CA ALA A 275 -14.84 6.02 -11.58
C ALA A 275 -14.54 7.18 -10.63
N ILE A 276 -13.27 7.29 -10.23
CA ILE A 276 -12.70 8.44 -9.53
C ILE A 276 -11.33 8.70 -10.15
N SER A 277 -11.19 9.77 -10.94
CA SER A 277 -9.91 10.19 -11.52
C SER A 277 -9.45 11.51 -10.92
N ASN A 278 -8.15 11.61 -10.62
CA ASN A 278 -7.56 12.80 -10.03
C ASN A 278 -6.21 13.09 -10.68
N LEU A 279 -6.09 14.21 -11.38
CA LEU A 279 -4.85 14.57 -12.08
C LEU A 279 -4.32 15.91 -11.61
N SER A 280 -3.00 15.99 -11.44
CA SER A 280 -2.26 17.21 -11.10
C SER A 280 -1.11 17.42 -12.07
N ARG A 281 -0.82 18.67 -12.40
CA ARG A 281 0.30 19.06 -13.24
C ARG A 281 1.60 19.13 -12.44
N ASN A 282 2.69 18.53 -12.95
CA ASN A 282 4.01 18.72 -12.36
C ASN A 282 4.76 19.92 -12.95
N SER A 283 5.93 20.24 -12.40
CA SER A 283 6.82 21.31 -12.87
C SER A 283 7.35 21.12 -14.29
N LYS A 284 7.28 19.90 -14.85
CA LYS A 284 7.65 19.58 -16.23
C LYS A 284 6.47 19.68 -17.19
N GLY A 285 5.26 19.99 -16.69
CA GLY A 285 4.04 20.11 -17.47
C GLY A 285 3.26 18.82 -17.68
N ASN A 286 3.70 17.68 -17.16
CA ASN A 286 3.00 16.40 -17.29
C ASN A 286 1.98 16.21 -16.17
N TYR A 287 0.89 15.50 -16.46
CA TYR A 287 -0.15 15.15 -15.50
C TYR A 287 0.08 13.78 -14.87
N TYR A 288 -0.30 13.64 -13.62
CA TYR A 288 -0.18 12.40 -12.84
C TYR A 288 -1.12 12.46 -11.63
N GLU A 289 -1.50 11.29 -11.10
CA GLU A 289 -2.28 11.26 -9.87
C GLU A 289 -1.38 11.51 -8.64
N SER A 290 -1.48 12.70 -8.05
CA SER A 290 -0.67 13.11 -6.89
C SER A 290 -1.46 13.07 -5.56
N TYR A 291 -2.75 13.42 -5.63
CA TYR A 291 -3.67 13.54 -4.50
C TYR A 291 -5.07 13.14 -4.96
N ASN A 292 -5.87 12.57 -4.06
CA ASN A 292 -7.27 12.27 -4.36
C ASN A 292 -8.14 13.49 -4.00
N TYR A 293 -8.36 14.40 -4.95
CA TYR A 293 -9.16 15.60 -4.73
C TYR A 293 -10.66 15.32 -4.59
N ALA A 294 -11.17 14.20 -5.12
CA ALA A 294 -12.58 13.84 -4.97
C ALA A 294 -12.97 13.59 -3.50
N VAL A 295 -12.05 13.04 -2.71
CA VAL A 295 -12.30 12.64 -1.32
C VAL A 295 -11.55 13.54 -0.34
N GLY A 296 -10.32 13.88 -0.68
CA GLY A 296 -9.40 14.60 0.19
C GLY A 296 -9.78 16.06 0.40
N SER A 297 -9.54 16.58 1.61
CA SER A 297 -9.81 17.96 2.00
C SER A 297 -9.20 19.05 1.10
N GLN A 298 -8.11 18.77 0.37
CA GLN A 298 -7.57 19.76 -0.58
C GLN A 298 -8.46 19.99 -1.81
N GLY A 299 -9.35 19.03 -2.11
CA GLY A 299 -10.37 19.20 -3.15
C GLY A 299 -11.61 19.94 -2.67
N SER A 300 -11.78 20.16 -1.36
CA SER A 300 -12.87 20.98 -0.84
C SER A 300 -12.77 22.40 -1.39
N ARG A 301 -13.80 22.79 -2.15
CA ARG A 301 -13.90 24.09 -2.82
C ARG A 301 -15.29 24.66 -2.60
N GLU A 302 -15.39 25.98 -2.78
CA GLU A 302 -16.69 26.63 -2.90
C GLU A 302 -17.40 26.12 -4.16
N PRO A 303 -18.59 25.50 -4.04
CA PRO A 303 -19.28 24.86 -5.18
C PRO A 303 -19.79 25.87 -6.22
N GLY A 304 -19.93 27.15 -5.84
CA GLY A 304 -20.54 28.19 -6.66
C GLY A 304 -21.91 27.76 -7.18
N SER A 305 -22.16 28.00 -8.46
CA SER A 305 -23.47 27.77 -9.08
C SER A 305 -23.95 26.32 -9.13
N THR A 306 -23.10 25.34 -8.84
CA THR A 306 -23.59 23.96 -8.63
C THR A 306 -24.44 23.85 -7.37
N PHE A 307 -24.24 24.72 -6.37
CA PHE A 307 -25.01 24.74 -5.12
C PHE A 307 -26.43 25.28 -5.28
N LYS A 308 -26.72 26.03 -6.36
CA LYS A 308 -28.07 26.53 -6.67
C LYS A 308 -29.10 25.41 -6.71
N LEU A 309 -28.72 24.19 -7.07
CA LEU A 309 -29.61 23.04 -7.05
C LEU A 309 -30.11 22.74 -5.63
N ALA A 310 -29.21 22.68 -4.65
CA ALA A 310 -29.58 22.48 -3.25
C ALA A 310 -30.45 23.64 -2.73
N SER A 311 -30.11 24.88 -3.10
CA SER A 311 -30.93 26.05 -2.77
C SER A 311 -32.35 25.95 -3.32
N MET A 312 -32.49 25.54 -4.58
CA MET A 312 -33.78 25.37 -5.23
C MET A 312 -34.61 24.24 -4.62
N ILE A 313 -33.98 23.10 -4.30
CA ILE A 313 -34.68 22.01 -3.60
C ILE A 313 -35.20 22.52 -2.25
N ALA A 314 -34.35 23.18 -1.45
CA ALA A 314 -34.74 23.70 -0.14
C ALA A 314 -35.91 24.70 -0.24
N LEU A 315 -35.86 25.58 -1.25
CA LEU A 315 -36.91 26.56 -1.50
C LEU A 315 -38.23 25.89 -1.91
N LEU A 316 -38.20 24.94 -2.84
CA LEU A 316 -39.41 24.30 -3.37
C LEU A 316 -40.08 23.38 -2.33
N GLU A 317 -39.29 22.75 -1.46
CA GLU A 317 -39.81 21.91 -0.36
C GLU A 317 -40.48 22.74 0.76
N ASP A 318 -39.93 23.91 1.12
CA ASP A 318 -40.45 24.73 2.24
C ASP A 318 -41.46 25.81 1.80
N SER A 319 -41.56 26.10 0.50
CA SER A 319 -42.44 27.14 -0.05
C SER A 319 -43.61 26.56 -0.85
N LYS A 320 -44.48 27.45 -1.33
CA LYS A 320 -45.57 27.11 -2.27
C LYS A 320 -45.29 27.62 -3.69
N LEU A 321 -44.07 28.08 -3.94
CA LEU A 321 -43.68 28.66 -5.22
C LEU A 321 -43.77 27.60 -6.31
N GLN A 322 -44.24 28.02 -7.47
CA GLN A 322 -44.33 27.21 -8.68
C GLN A 322 -43.23 27.62 -9.65
N LEU A 323 -42.79 26.70 -10.51
CA LEU A 323 -41.71 26.96 -11.47
C LEU A 323 -41.98 28.12 -12.43
N HIS A 324 -43.26 28.46 -12.65
CA HIS A 324 -43.70 29.55 -13.51
C HIS A 324 -43.90 30.89 -12.77
N ASP A 325 -43.73 30.93 -11.44
CA ASP A 325 -43.75 32.18 -10.70
C ASP A 325 -42.58 33.07 -11.14
N SER A 326 -42.76 34.38 -11.06
CA SER A 326 -41.80 35.36 -11.57
C SER A 326 -40.91 35.96 -10.48
N ILE A 327 -39.64 36.19 -10.80
CA ILE A 327 -38.68 36.94 -10.00
C ILE A 327 -37.98 37.99 -10.86
N ASP A 328 -37.93 39.24 -10.37
CA ASP A 328 -37.15 40.29 -11.04
C ASP A 328 -35.66 40.17 -10.68
N THR A 329 -34.81 40.01 -11.68
CA THR A 329 -33.34 40.00 -11.55
C THR A 329 -32.73 41.39 -11.76
N GLU A 330 -33.57 42.42 -11.87
CA GLU A 330 -33.21 43.80 -12.13
C GLU A 330 -32.38 43.93 -13.42
N ASN A 331 -31.58 44.98 -13.52
CA ASN A 331 -30.63 45.20 -14.62
C ASN A 331 -29.29 44.46 -14.40
N GLY A 332 -29.31 43.28 -13.76
CA GLY A 332 -28.14 42.41 -13.55
C GLY A 332 -27.24 42.83 -12.39
N SER A 333 -27.72 43.73 -11.52
CA SER A 333 -27.04 44.16 -10.31
C SER A 333 -28.07 44.47 -9.23
N PHE A 334 -27.94 43.86 -8.05
CA PHE A 334 -28.84 44.09 -6.93
C PHE A 334 -28.06 44.20 -5.61
N LYS A 335 -28.45 45.14 -4.75
CA LYS A 335 -27.78 45.40 -3.47
C LYS A 335 -28.48 44.66 -2.35
N PHE A 336 -27.82 43.63 -1.81
CA PHE A 336 -28.23 42.94 -0.61
C PHE A 336 -27.53 43.57 0.59
N PHE A 337 -28.28 44.25 1.45
CA PHE A 337 -27.73 44.96 2.61
C PHE A 337 -26.64 45.97 2.19
N ASN A 338 -25.38 45.70 2.54
CA ASN A 338 -24.24 46.54 2.21
C ASN A 338 -23.47 46.08 0.94
N GLU A 339 -23.73 44.88 0.42
CA GLU A 339 -22.97 44.27 -0.68
C GLU A 339 -23.79 44.18 -1.98
N THR A 340 -23.11 44.27 -3.12
CA THR A 340 -23.75 44.21 -4.45
C THR A 340 -23.50 42.87 -5.12
N MET A 341 -24.58 42.16 -5.45
CA MET A 341 -24.54 40.94 -6.23
C MET A 341 -24.79 41.24 -7.71
N ARG A 342 -24.11 40.51 -8.58
CA ARG A 342 -24.23 40.67 -10.03
C ARG A 342 -24.47 39.34 -10.71
N ASP A 343 -25.23 39.39 -11.79
CA ASP A 343 -25.37 38.28 -12.73
C ASP A 343 -24.25 38.28 -13.76
N HIS A 344 -24.00 37.12 -14.37
CA HIS A 344 -22.96 36.97 -15.38
C HIS A 344 -23.31 37.69 -16.71
N LYS A 345 -24.61 37.93 -16.98
CA LYS A 345 -25.08 38.63 -18.18
C LYS A 345 -25.12 40.14 -17.95
N LYS A 346 -24.40 40.89 -18.80
CA LYS A 346 -24.46 42.37 -18.82
C LYS A 346 -25.87 42.85 -19.20
N GLY A 347 -26.38 43.81 -18.44
CA GLY A 347 -27.73 44.36 -18.61
C GLY A 347 -28.84 43.52 -17.95
N GLY A 348 -28.50 42.40 -17.30
CA GLY A 348 -29.45 41.57 -16.56
C GLY A 348 -30.34 40.70 -17.43
N PHE A 349 -31.21 39.95 -16.75
CA PHE A 349 -32.24 39.14 -17.38
C PHE A 349 -33.63 39.77 -17.29
N GLY A 350 -33.80 40.82 -16.47
CA GLY A 350 -35.10 41.38 -16.16
C GLY A 350 -35.93 40.41 -15.33
N THR A 351 -37.23 40.36 -15.57
CA THR A 351 -38.11 39.39 -14.93
C THR A 351 -37.97 38.01 -15.57
N LEU A 352 -37.67 37.01 -14.76
CA LEU A 352 -37.57 35.61 -15.13
C LEU A 352 -38.63 34.79 -14.39
N SER A 353 -39.09 33.70 -14.97
CA SER A 353 -39.70 32.63 -14.19
C SER A 353 -38.66 31.98 -13.25
N ILE A 354 -39.11 31.29 -12.20
CA ILE A 354 -38.21 30.52 -11.32
C ILE A 354 -37.43 29.46 -12.12
N GLN A 355 -38.07 28.78 -13.07
CA GLN A 355 -37.41 27.87 -13.99
C GLN A 355 -36.29 28.56 -14.78
N GLU A 356 -36.59 29.69 -15.41
CA GLU A 356 -35.59 30.43 -16.19
C GLU A 356 -34.47 30.98 -15.30
N ALA A 357 -34.77 31.40 -14.06
CA ALA A 357 -33.76 31.85 -13.12
C ALA A 357 -32.73 30.76 -12.82
N PHE A 358 -33.19 29.50 -12.69
CA PHE A 358 -32.31 28.35 -12.53
C PHE A 358 -31.57 27.98 -13.83
N GLU A 359 -32.26 27.90 -14.98
CA GLU A 359 -31.68 27.59 -16.29
C GLU A 359 -30.61 28.60 -16.72
N LYS A 360 -30.86 29.89 -16.46
CA LYS A 360 -29.91 30.98 -16.73
C LYS A 360 -28.90 31.14 -15.60
N SER A 361 -28.97 30.35 -14.53
CA SER A 361 -28.07 30.43 -13.38
C SER A 361 -27.92 31.87 -12.86
N SER A 362 -29.04 32.60 -12.70
CA SER A 362 -29.03 33.97 -12.17
C SER A 362 -28.67 33.93 -10.69
N ASN A 363 -27.57 34.59 -10.31
CA ASN A 363 -27.16 34.73 -8.91
C ASN A 363 -28.22 35.55 -8.16
N ILE A 364 -28.65 36.67 -8.76
CA ILE A 364 -29.62 37.58 -8.18
C ILE A 364 -30.98 36.88 -8.00
N GLY A 365 -31.44 36.14 -9.01
CA GLY A 365 -32.70 35.42 -8.97
C GLY A 365 -32.74 34.42 -7.81
N ILE A 366 -31.74 33.52 -7.73
CA ILE A 366 -31.66 32.52 -6.66
C ILE A 366 -31.52 33.18 -5.29
N ALA A 367 -30.61 34.14 -5.14
CA ALA A 367 -30.39 34.81 -3.87
C ALA A 367 -31.62 35.60 -3.39
N LYS A 368 -32.36 36.28 -4.29
CA LYS A 368 -33.59 36.99 -3.93
C LYS A 368 -34.67 36.01 -3.49
N LEU A 369 -34.85 34.89 -4.18
CA LEU A 369 -35.83 33.87 -3.79
C LEU A 369 -35.53 33.32 -2.38
N ILE A 370 -34.28 32.94 -2.13
CA ILE A 370 -33.84 32.44 -0.82
C ILE A 370 -33.97 33.50 0.27
N GLN A 371 -33.53 34.73 0.00
CA GLN A 371 -33.62 35.83 0.95
C GLN A 371 -35.08 36.20 1.27
N ASN A 372 -35.97 36.19 0.28
CA ASN A 372 -37.38 36.51 0.47
C ASN A 372 -38.10 35.47 1.34
N HIS A 373 -37.78 34.18 1.15
CA HIS A 373 -38.42 33.09 1.87
C HIS A 373 -37.77 32.82 3.25
N PHE A 374 -36.45 32.66 3.29
CA PHE A 374 -35.71 32.26 4.49
C PHE A 374 -35.11 33.44 5.28
N GLY A 375 -35.09 34.67 4.74
CA GLY A 375 -34.37 35.79 5.36
C GLY A 375 -34.80 36.15 6.79
N LYS A 376 -36.06 35.88 7.17
CA LYS A 376 -36.56 36.08 8.54
C LYS A 376 -36.15 34.96 9.50
N ASN A 377 -35.91 33.76 8.99
CA ASN A 377 -35.45 32.62 9.78
C ASN A 377 -34.44 31.78 8.96
N PRO A 378 -33.19 32.25 8.83
CA PRO A 378 -32.20 31.58 7.98
C PRO A 378 -31.85 30.17 8.47
N GLN A 379 -32.07 29.86 9.75
CA GLN A 379 -31.85 28.53 10.30
C GLN A 379 -32.66 27.46 9.55
N LYS A 380 -33.87 27.79 9.08
CA LYS A 380 -34.67 26.86 8.26
C LYS A 380 -33.95 26.44 6.97
N PHE A 381 -33.23 27.36 6.33
CA PHE A 381 -32.45 27.03 5.14
C PHE A 381 -31.35 26.03 5.49
N ASN A 382 -30.61 26.28 6.57
CA ASN A 382 -29.60 25.33 7.06
C ASN A 382 -30.20 23.97 7.44
N ASP A 383 -31.40 23.95 8.02
CA ASP A 383 -32.09 22.71 8.39
C ASP A 383 -32.49 21.90 7.16
N GLN A 384 -32.95 22.56 6.08
CA GLN A 384 -33.22 21.91 4.79
C GLN A 384 -31.93 21.33 4.18
N LEU A 385 -30.83 22.08 4.18
CA LEU A 385 -29.53 21.59 3.71
C LEU A 385 -29.02 20.40 4.54
N ARG A 386 -29.29 20.39 5.86
CA ARG A 386 -28.98 19.25 6.74
C ARG A 386 -29.86 18.05 6.45
N ALA A 387 -31.15 18.24 6.16
CA ALA A 387 -32.06 17.17 5.75
C ALA A 387 -31.62 16.49 4.45
N MET A 388 -30.94 17.23 3.55
CA MET A 388 -30.30 16.68 2.35
C MET A 388 -28.97 15.94 2.61
N GLY A 389 -28.46 15.95 3.85
CA GLY A 389 -27.20 15.33 4.22
C GLY A 389 -25.95 16.16 3.86
N LEU A 390 -26.08 17.41 3.40
CA LEU A 390 -24.95 18.22 2.92
C LEU A 390 -23.98 18.69 4.02
N TYR A 391 -24.38 18.56 5.28
CA TYR A 391 -23.55 18.86 6.46
C TYR A 391 -22.73 17.68 6.94
N GLU A 392 -23.13 16.48 6.56
CA GLU A 392 -22.54 15.26 7.07
C GLU A 392 -21.42 14.82 6.12
N PRO A 393 -20.37 14.15 6.64
CA PRO A 393 -19.45 13.42 5.78
C PRO A 393 -20.23 12.46 4.87
N LEU A 394 -19.73 12.24 3.66
CA LEU A 394 -20.13 11.27 2.65
C LEU A 394 -20.27 9.84 3.21
N ALA A 395 -19.75 9.57 4.41
CA ALA A 395 -19.68 8.24 5.02
C ALA A 395 -18.98 7.25 4.08
N PHE A 396 -17.94 7.75 3.41
CA PHE A 396 -17.26 7.05 2.34
C PHE A 396 -16.23 6.07 2.91
N GLN A 397 -16.07 4.89 2.29
CA GLN A 397 -15.23 3.82 2.84
C GLN A 397 -13.71 4.07 2.67
N MET A 398 -13.30 5.25 2.20
CA MET A 398 -11.90 5.66 2.12
C MET A 398 -11.55 6.73 3.16
N TYR A 399 -10.38 6.61 3.76
CA TYR A 399 -9.86 7.62 4.67
C TYR A 399 -9.44 8.90 3.94
N GLY A 400 -9.50 10.02 4.66
CA GLY A 400 -9.06 11.33 4.18
C GLY A 400 -10.21 12.25 3.77
N GLU A 401 -11.45 11.83 4.01
CA GLU A 401 -12.65 12.59 3.66
C GLU A 401 -12.64 14.03 4.17
N GLY A 402 -12.93 14.99 3.29
CA GLY A 402 -13.10 16.39 3.64
C GLY A 402 -14.35 16.62 4.49
N VAL A 403 -14.26 17.52 5.48
CA VAL A 403 -15.42 17.92 6.28
C VAL A 403 -16.07 19.14 5.62
N SER A 404 -17.36 19.03 5.28
CA SER A 404 -18.11 20.16 4.72
C SER A 404 -18.20 21.32 5.71
N TYR A 405 -18.05 22.54 5.23
CA TYR A 405 -18.31 23.75 6.01
C TYR A 405 -19.43 24.55 5.37
N ILE A 406 -20.60 24.55 6.01
CA ILE A 406 -21.75 25.36 5.62
C ILE A 406 -22.11 26.28 6.77
N LYS A 407 -21.93 27.57 6.53
CA LYS A 407 -22.13 28.63 7.52
C LYS A 407 -23.54 28.63 8.10
N SER A 408 -23.67 28.87 9.40
CA SER A 408 -24.94 28.92 10.13
C SER A 408 -25.14 30.27 10.83
N PRO A 409 -26.40 30.70 11.10
CA PRO A 409 -26.70 31.88 11.92
C PRO A 409 -26.08 31.88 13.31
N LYS A 410 -25.65 30.71 13.81
CA LYS A 410 -24.97 30.57 15.10
C LYS A 410 -23.47 30.90 15.02
N ASP A 411 -22.90 30.99 13.82
CA ASP A 411 -21.49 31.28 13.63
C ASP A 411 -21.19 32.75 13.91
N SER A 412 -20.08 33.02 14.60
CA SER A 412 -19.63 34.40 14.90
C SER A 412 -19.34 35.25 13.67
N THR A 413 -19.08 34.59 12.53
CA THR A 413 -18.83 35.25 11.25
C THR A 413 -20.10 35.55 10.47
N TRP A 414 -21.28 35.11 10.94
CA TRP A 414 -22.56 35.33 10.25
C TRP A 414 -22.92 36.82 10.14
N SER A 415 -23.40 37.20 8.97
CA SER A 415 -23.78 38.57 8.61
C SER A 415 -25.09 38.55 7.82
N GLY A 416 -25.73 39.71 7.64
CA GLY A 416 -26.93 39.81 6.79
C GLY A 416 -26.69 39.32 5.36
N THR A 417 -25.47 39.44 4.84
CA THR A 417 -25.09 38.98 3.50
C THR A 417 -24.78 37.48 3.42
N SER A 418 -24.70 36.77 4.54
CA SER A 418 -24.29 35.36 4.55
C SER A 418 -25.29 34.46 3.81
N LEU A 419 -26.59 34.62 4.07
CA LEU A 419 -27.65 33.82 3.42
C LEU A 419 -27.69 34.00 1.89
N PRO A 420 -27.71 35.23 1.33
CA PRO A 420 -27.72 35.38 -0.12
C PRO A 420 -26.45 34.82 -0.79
N TRP A 421 -25.25 35.00 -0.20
CA TRP A 421 -23.99 34.54 -0.80
C TRP A 421 -23.80 33.03 -0.74
N MET A 422 -24.29 32.36 0.30
CA MET A 422 -24.19 30.90 0.39
C MET A 422 -25.19 30.17 -0.52
N SER A 423 -26.11 30.89 -1.17
CA SER A 423 -27.21 30.29 -1.92
C SER A 423 -26.94 30.02 -3.40
N HIS A 424 -25.81 30.48 -3.96
CA HIS A 424 -25.65 30.60 -5.42
C HIS A 424 -24.28 30.25 -6.01
#